data_AF-A0A7Z7IAE9-F1
#
_entry.id   AF-A0A7Z7IAE9-F1
#
_cell.length_a   1.000
_cell.length_b   1.000
_cell.length_c   1.000
_cell.angle_alpha   90.00
_cell.angle_beta   90.00
_cell.angle_gamma   90.00
#
_symmetry.space_group_name_H-M   'P 1'
#
loop_
_entity.id
_entity.type
_entity.pdbx_description
1 polymer ?
#
loop_
_entity_poly.entity_id
_entity_poly.type
_entity_poly.pdbx_seq_one_letter_code
_entity_poly.pdbx_strand_id
1 'polypeptide(L)'
;MLNIYSGSQPASPDTAVTSQVLLASLACNATFAPSASGGVLTLNSIANGTGTAGAGAGTAAAWYRLTTSGGTAHIDGTVGISGADLNINNTSIATGQTVSVTGFTLSNGN
;
A
#
# COMPACT_ATOMS: atom_id res chain seq x y z
N MET A 1 0.78 2.91 9.02
CA MET A 1 1.37 1.76 8.30
C MET A 1 0.84 1.74 6.88
N LEU A 2 1.60 1.20 5.94
CA LEU A 2 1.14 0.92 4.58
C LEU A 2 0.88 -0.59 4.46
N ASN A 3 -0.36 -0.98 4.27
CA ASN A 3 -0.76 -2.37 4.17
C ASN A 3 -1.19 -2.69 2.74
N ILE A 4 -0.64 -3.74 2.15
CA ILE A 4 -0.90 -4.15 0.76
C ILE A 4 -1.77 -5.39 0.79
N TYR A 5 -2.84 -5.39 -0.02
CA TYR A 5 -3.84 -6.45 -0.01
C TYR A 5 -4.09 -7.02 -1.41
N SER A 6 -4.60 -8.24 -1.42
CA SER A 6 -5.21 -8.87 -2.61
C SER A 6 -6.71 -8.62 -2.66
N GLY A 7 -7.34 -9.10 -3.74
CA GLY A 7 -8.79 -9.03 -3.93
C GLY A 7 -9.27 -7.62 -4.28
N SER A 8 -10.57 -7.40 -4.12
CA SER A 8 -11.19 -6.11 -4.47
C SER A 8 -11.02 -5.09 -3.35
N GLN A 9 -10.59 -3.89 -3.73
CA GLN A 9 -10.55 -2.74 -2.83
C GLN A 9 -11.95 -2.44 -2.28
N PRO A 10 -12.10 -2.19 -0.97
CA PRO A 10 -13.33 -1.68 -0.39
C PRO A 10 -13.70 -0.30 -0.99
N ALA A 11 -14.98 0.08 -0.92
CA ALA A 11 -15.44 1.37 -1.46
C ALA A 11 -14.85 2.59 -0.75
N SER A 12 -14.45 2.42 0.51
CA SER A 12 -13.83 3.45 1.34
C SER A 12 -12.94 2.86 2.43
N PRO A 13 -11.98 3.63 2.97
CA PRO A 13 -11.17 3.22 4.11
C PRO A 13 -11.99 2.85 5.36
N ASP A 14 -13.17 3.45 5.54
CA ASP A 14 -14.10 3.12 6.64
C ASP A 14 -14.71 1.72 6.51
N THR A 15 -14.74 1.17 5.30
CA THR A 15 -15.22 -0.19 5.08
C THR A 15 -14.18 -1.19 5.56
N ALA A 16 -14.58 -2.09 6.45
CA ALA A 16 -13.69 -3.10 7.01
C ALA A 16 -13.17 -4.07 5.94
N VAL A 17 -11.91 -4.47 6.10
CA VAL A 17 -11.33 -5.61 5.37
C VAL A 17 -11.96 -6.89 5.88
N THR A 18 -12.47 -7.72 4.97
CA THR A 18 -13.17 -8.96 5.33
C THR A 18 -12.58 -10.15 4.57
N SER A 19 -12.75 -10.19 3.26
CA SER A 19 -12.26 -11.27 2.39
C SER A 19 -10.88 -11.01 1.81
N GLN A 20 -10.37 -9.78 1.90
CA GLN A 20 -9.08 -9.40 1.33
C GLN A 20 -7.94 -9.97 2.19
N VAL A 21 -6.92 -10.51 1.53
CA VAL A 21 -5.75 -11.09 2.21
C VAL A 21 -4.64 -10.04 2.28
N LEU A 22 -4.12 -9.79 3.49
CA LEU A 22 -2.95 -8.95 3.70
C LEU A 22 -1.70 -9.63 3.14
N LEU A 23 -1.05 -8.99 2.17
CA LEU A 23 0.13 -9.52 1.49
C LEU A 23 1.44 -8.98 2.04
N ALA A 24 1.47 -7.71 2.47
CA ALA A 24 2.65 -7.09 3.08
C ALA A 24 2.26 -5.89 3.94
N SER A 25 3.07 -5.60 4.96
CA SER A 25 2.97 -4.38 5.76
C SER A 25 4.31 -3.65 5.76
N LEU A 26 4.27 -2.36 5.43
CA LEU A 26 5.44 -1.50 5.28
C LEU A 26 5.37 -0.33 6.26
N ALA A 27 6.50 -0.04 6.88
CA ALA A 27 6.63 1.08 7.80
C ALA A 27 6.86 2.38 7.03
N CYS A 28 5.92 3.32 7.18
CA CYS A 28 6.11 4.68 6.71
C CYS A 28 7.12 5.41 7.60
N ASN A 29 7.86 6.36 7.02
CA ASN A 29 8.73 7.24 7.79
C ASN A 29 7.92 8.13 8.74
N ALA A 30 8.57 8.55 9.84
CA ALA A 30 7.98 9.48 10.81
C ALA A 30 7.55 10.78 10.13
N THR A 31 8.37 11.30 9.23
CA THR A 31 7.96 12.33 8.26
C THR A 31 7.38 11.65 7.03
N PHE A 32 6.06 11.68 6.91
CA PHE A 32 5.33 10.93 5.90
C PHE A 32 5.57 11.45 4.47
N ALA A 33 5.46 12.76 4.28
CA ALA A 33 5.66 13.43 3.00
C ALA A 33 6.02 14.91 3.23
N PRO A 34 6.69 15.57 2.26
CA PRO A 34 6.75 17.02 2.20
C PRO A 34 5.35 17.62 1.93
N SER A 35 5.25 18.95 1.89
CA SER A 35 4.02 19.62 1.44
C SER A 35 3.65 19.19 0.02
N ALA A 36 2.34 19.02 -0.22
CA ALA A 36 1.83 18.72 -1.56
C ALA A 36 2.19 19.85 -2.54
N SER A 37 2.41 19.47 -3.80
CA SER A 37 2.67 20.40 -4.91
C SER A 37 1.79 20.04 -6.09
N GLY A 38 1.11 21.03 -6.68
CA GLY A 38 0.23 20.81 -7.82
C GLY A 38 -0.93 19.82 -7.56
N GLY A 39 -1.42 19.73 -6.31
CA GLY A 39 -2.49 18.79 -5.93
C GLY A 39 -2.04 17.34 -5.74
N VAL A 40 -0.73 17.08 -5.84
CA VAL A 40 -0.15 15.76 -5.64
C VAL A 40 0.73 15.78 -4.39
N LEU A 41 0.53 14.80 -3.53
CA LEU A 41 1.39 14.51 -2.40
C LEU A 41 2.28 13.32 -2.76
N THR A 42 3.55 13.57 -3.00
CA THR A 42 4.56 12.52 -3.20
C THR A 42 5.11 12.12 -1.85
N LEU A 43 5.01 10.85 -1.49
CA LEU A 43 5.50 10.38 -0.20
C LEU A 43 7.02 10.27 -0.19
N ASN A 44 7.59 10.39 1.01
CA ASN A 44 8.98 10.03 1.23
C ASN A 44 9.20 8.53 0.97
N SER A 45 10.46 8.12 0.88
CA SER A 45 10.84 6.70 0.84
C SER A 45 10.07 5.91 1.90
N ILE A 46 9.71 4.67 1.62
CA ILE A 46 9.05 3.78 2.57
C ILE A 46 9.97 2.59 2.79
N ALA A 47 10.13 2.17 4.04
CA ALA A 47 10.95 1.02 4.35
C ALA A 47 10.38 -0.23 3.67
N ASN A 48 11.27 -1.08 3.18
CA ASN A 48 10.87 -2.33 2.54
C ASN A 48 10.04 -3.18 3.52
N GLY A 49 9.04 -3.86 2.96
CA GLY A 49 8.24 -4.85 3.66
C GLY A 49 8.66 -6.25 3.25
N THR A 50 8.03 -7.22 3.90
CA THR A 50 8.14 -8.62 3.54
C THR A 50 6.76 -9.21 3.31
N GLY A 51 6.67 -10.14 2.36
CA GLY A 51 5.45 -10.89 2.10
C GLY A 51 5.03 -11.68 3.34
N THR A 52 3.78 -11.53 3.75
CA THR A 52 3.20 -12.27 4.88
C THR A 52 2.92 -13.73 4.49
N ALA A 53 2.56 -14.56 5.47
CA ALA A 53 2.09 -15.92 5.20
C ALA A 53 0.86 -15.98 4.27
N GLY A 54 0.02 -14.94 4.28
CA GLY A 54 -1.16 -14.84 3.41
C GLY A 54 -0.81 -14.70 1.92
N ALA A 55 0.43 -14.31 1.61
CA ALA A 55 0.90 -14.20 0.24
C ALA A 55 1.18 -15.57 -0.41
N GLY A 56 1.39 -16.63 0.39
CA GLY A 56 1.60 -17.99 -0.10
C GLY A 56 2.81 -18.07 -1.03
N ALA A 57 2.66 -18.78 -2.15
CA ALA A 57 3.69 -18.93 -3.20
C ALA A 57 3.73 -17.77 -4.21
N GLY A 58 2.83 -16.79 -4.09
CA GLY A 58 2.63 -15.75 -5.09
C GLY A 58 1.16 -15.38 -5.18
N THR A 59 0.80 -14.22 -4.63
CA THR A 59 -0.54 -13.67 -4.68
C THR A 59 -0.50 -12.26 -5.25
N ALA A 60 -1.42 -11.95 -6.17
CA ALA A 60 -1.50 -10.64 -6.79
C ALA A 60 -1.95 -9.57 -5.78
N ALA A 61 -1.10 -8.58 -5.57
CA ALA A 61 -1.42 -7.31 -4.93
C ALA A 61 -2.29 -6.47 -5.86
N ALA A 62 -3.39 -5.94 -5.32
CA ALA A 62 -4.37 -5.18 -6.09
C ALA A 62 -4.57 -3.76 -5.55
N TRP A 63 -4.48 -3.58 -4.24
CA TRP A 63 -4.74 -2.30 -3.59
C TRP A 63 -3.96 -2.19 -2.27
N TYR A 64 -3.86 -0.98 -1.73
CA TYR A 64 -3.27 -0.74 -0.43
C TYR A 64 -4.24 0.04 0.47
N ARG A 65 -4.00 -0.07 1.78
CA ARG A 65 -4.59 0.78 2.80
C ARG A 65 -3.48 1.47 3.59
N LEU A 66 -3.54 2.79 3.66
CA LEU A 66 -2.79 3.57 4.64
C LEU A 66 -3.58 3.64 5.94
N THR A 67 -2.90 3.33 7.03
CA THR A 67 -3.42 3.49 8.38
C THR A 67 -2.59 4.47 9.19
N THR A 68 -3.21 5.15 10.13
CA THR A 68 -2.50 5.91 11.17
C THR A 68 -1.66 4.96 12.04
N SER A 69 -0.77 5.51 12.86
CA SER A 69 -0.02 4.71 13.85
C SER A 69 -0.93 4.00 14.86
N GLY A 70 -2.12 4.53 15.12
CA GLY A 70 -3.17 3.91 15.95
C GLY A 70 -4.01 2.84 15.24
N GLY A 71 -3.72 2.54 13.97
CA GLY A 71 -4.42 1.51 13.19
C GLY A 71 -5.69 1.97 12.48
N THR A 72 -6.08 3.23 12.60
CA THR A 72 -7.24 3.80 11.89
C THR A 72 -6.97 3.85 10.38
N ALA A 73 -7.84 3.27 9.58
CA ALA A 73 -7.79 3.37 8.12
C ALA A 73 -8.00 4.81 7.67
N HIS A 74 -7.25 5.27 6.67
CA HIS A 74 -7.32 6.66 6.20
C HIS A 74 -7.45 6.77 4.69
N ILE A 75 -6.67 5.99 3.93
CA ILE A 75 -6.65 6.08 2.46
C ILE A 75 -6.56 4.68 1.89
N ASP A 76 -7.36 4.42 0.87
CA ASP A 76 -7.21 3.25 0.01
C ASP A 76 -6.81 3.70 -1.39
N GLY A 77 -5.99 2.91 -2.07
CA GLY A 77 -5.60 3.23 -3.44
C GLY A 77 -5.05 2.03 -4.20
N THR A 78 -4.73 2.28 -5.46
CA THR A 78 -4.32 1.24 -6.40
C THR A 78 -2.87 0.81 -6.20
N VAL A 79 -2.58 -0.47 -6.48
CA VAL A 79 -1.22 -1.03 -6.47
C VAL A 79 -0.85 -1.53 -7.85
N GLY A 80 0.37 -1.21 -8.30
CA GLY A 80 0.90 -1.63 -9.59
C GLY A 80 2.42 -1.66 -9.64
N ILE A 81 2.97 -1.92 -10.83
CA ILE A 81 4.41 -1.75 -11.10
C ILE A 81 4.67 -0.35 -11.67
N SER A 82 3.70 0.22 -12.37
CA SER A 82 3.71 1.57 -12.92
C SER A 82 2.27 2.09 -13.09
N GLY A 83 2.10 3.42 -13.04
CA GLY A 83 0.82 4.08 -13.30
C GLY A 83 -0.23 3.95 -12.19
N ALA A 84 0.09 3.29 -11.08
CA ALA A 84 -0.77 3.20 -9.90
C ALA A 84 -0.37 4.26 -8.87
N ASP A 85 -1.26 4.50 -7.90
CA ASP A 85 -0.99 5.37 -6.73
C ASP A 85 0.24 4.87 -5.96
N LEU A 86 0.31 3.56 -5.72
CA LEU A 86 1.45 2.86 -5.13
C LEU A 86 2.08 1.93 -6.17
N ASN A 87 3.34 2.20 -6.50
CA ASN A 87 4.15 1.37 -7.37
C ASN A 87 5.15 0.56 -6.54
N ILE A 88 5.22 -0.75 -6.80
CA ILE A 88 6.12 -1.69 -6.13
C ILE A 88 6.93 -2.49 -7.15
N ASN A 89 7.99 -3.13 -6.67
CA ASN A 89 8.90 -3.91 -7.50
C ASN A 89 8.26 -5.12 -8.20
N ASN A 90 7.23 -5.73 -7.60
CA ASN A 90 6.51 -6.87 -8.16
C ASN A 90 5.14 -7.00 -7.48
N THR A 91 4.07 -7.19 -8.26
CA THR A 91 2.71 -7.34 -7.72
C THR A 91 2.37 -8.77 -7.31
N SER A 92 3.10 -9.78 -7.81
CA SER A 92 2.91 -11.17 -7.38
C SER A 92 3.75 -11.48 -6.13
N ILE A 93 3.26 -11.10 -4.96
CA ILE A 93 4.02 -11.20 -3.70
C ILE A 93 3.99 -12.64 -3.19
N ALA A 94 5.15 -13.21 -2.86
CA ALA A 94 5.25 -14.48 -2.15
C ALA A 94 5.67 -14.27 -0.69
N THR A 95 5.42 -15.26 0.17
CA THR A 95 5.82 -15.23 1.58
C THR A 95 7.33 -15.01 1.70
N GLY A 96 7.74 -14.07 2.55
CA GLY A 96 9.17 -13.72 2.76
C GLY A 96 9.80 -12.93 1.61
N GLN A 97 9.12 -12.72 0.49
CA GLN A 97 9.63 -11.88 -0.59
C GLN A 97 9.77 -10.43 -0.11
N THR A 98 10.89 -9.79 -0.42
CA THR A 98 11.04 -8.35 -0.22
C THR A 98 10.08 -7.58 -1.14
N VAL A 99 9.31 -6.68 -0.54
CA VAL A 99 8.42 -5.74 -1.22
C VAL A 99 8.99 -4.34 -1.04
N SER A 100 9.39 -3.70 -2.13
CA SER A 100 9.94 -2.35 -2.11
C SER A 100 9.06 -1.39 -2.91
N VAL A 101 8.92 -0.17 -2.39
CA VAL A 101 8.16 0.90 -3.04
C VAL A 101 9.05 1.60 -4.05
N THR A 102 8.62 1.67 -5.30
CA THR A 102 9.31 2.35 -6.40
C THR A 102 8.70 3.72 -6.71
N GLY A 103 7.48 3.98 -6.24
CA GLY A 103 6.85 5.30 -6.31
C GLY A 103 5.55 5.32 -5.52
N PHE A 104 5.26 6.43 -4.86
CA PHE A 104 4.00 6.60 -4.15
C PHE A 104 3.56 8.06 -4.20
N THR A 105 2.46 8.28 -4.90
CA THR A 105 1.80 9.58 -5.02
C THR A 105 0.33 9.46 -4.65
N LEU A 106 -0.17 10.45 -3.94
CA LEU A 106 -1.60 10.64 -3.67
C LEU A 106 -2.04 11.89 -4.43
N SER A 107 -3.08 11.77 -5.24
CA SER A 107 -3.68 12.91 -5.97
C SER A 107 -5.07 13.23 -5.42
N ASN A 108 -5.59 14.42 -5.74
CA ASN A 108 -6.94 14.80 -5.35
C ASN A 108 -7.97 13.78 -5.86
N GLY A 109 -8.46 12.92 -4.97
CA GLY A 109 -9.37 11.82 -5.29
C GLY A 109 -9.25 10.59 -4.37
N ASN A 110 -8.17 10.50 -3.59
CA ASN A 110 -7.90 9.40 -2.66
C ASN A 110 -8.33 9.73 -1.22
#